data_AF-A0A3B9WRY5-F1
#
_entry.id   AF-A0A3B9WRY5-F1
#
_cell.length_a   1.000
_cell.length_b   1.000
_cell.length_c   1.000
_cell.angle_alpha   90.00
_cell.angle_beta   90.00
_cell.angle_gamma   90.00
#
_symmetry.space_group_name_H-M   'P 1'
#
loop_
_entity.id
_entity.type
_entity.pdbx_description
1 polymer ?
#
loop_
_entity_poly.entity_id
_entity_poly.type
_entity_poly.pdbx_seq_one_letter_code
_entity_poly.pdbx_strand_id
1 'polypeptide(L)'
;MKFGYFDDDNREYVITTPKTPLPWINYLGCRDFFSLISNTCGGYSFYRDAKLLRLTRYRYNDVPMDINGKYFYIKDGNTVWNPGWQPTKTELDHYECRHGIGYSRFNSEKNGLKASLLTFVPMDDACELSQLRLTNTSDSEKTVSLFSYVEWCLWNADDDSRNFQRNFSTGEVEVVDSTIFHKTEYRERRNHYAVYSVNSKIDGFDTSREAFLGAYRGAAEPEVVEKGKCTGSIASGWQPVAVHQINMTLKPGETRSFVFVLGYIENEEDDKWESYGVINKKKAYAMLDRYKTDEDVERAFSELKTYWSGLLSRYMVRSSNEKVDRMVNIWNQ
;
A
#
# COMPACT_ATOMS: atom_id res chain seq x y z
N MET A 1 -25.82 -12.63 11.38
CA MET A 1 -24.67 -11.78 11.77
C MET A 1 -24.31 -10.90 10.58
N LYS A 2 -24.02 -9.60 10.79
CA LYS A 2 -23.53 -8.68 9.74
C LYS A 2 -22.16 -8.15 10.16
N PHE A 3 -21.26 -7.94 9.20
CA PHE A 3 -19.90 -7.43 9.42
C PHE A 3 -19.70 -6.03 8.84
N GLY A 4 -20.80 -5.42 8.37
CA GLY A 4 -20.81 -4.16 7.64
C GLY A 4 -22.19 -3.78 7.14
N TYR A 5 -22.27 -2.68 6.39
CA TYR A 5 -23.48 -2.14 5.77
C TYR A 5 -23.15 -1.34 4.50
N PHE A 6 -24.17 -1.15 3.65
CA PHE A 6 -24.06 -0.26 2.48
C PHE A 6 -24.27 1.19 2.88
N ASP A 7 -23.43 2.07 2.37
CA ASP A 7 -23.52 3.51 2.43
C ASP A 7 -23.77 4.02 1.00
N ASP A 8 -25.05 4.07 0.62
CA ASP A 8 -25.47 4.34 -0.76
C ASP A 8 -25.15 5.78 -1.19
N ASP A 9 -25.14 6.73 -0.25
CA ASP A 9 -24.82 8.14 -0.50
C ASP A 9 -23.35 8.31 -0.91
N ASN A 10 -22.44 7.59 -0.25
CA ASN A 10 -21.01 7.59 -0.58
C ASN A 10 -20.61 6.54 -1.61
N ARG A 11 -21.55 5.64 -1.98
CA ARG A 11 -21.32 4.48 -2.86
C ARG A 11 -20.23 3.56 -2.32
N GLU A 12 -20.31 3.26 -1.03
CA GLU A 12 -19.34 2.46 -0.29
C GLU A 12 -20.00 1.28 0.40
N TYR A 13 -19.22 0.23 0.62
CA TYR A 13 -19.56 -0.82 1.58
C TYR A 13 -18.65 -0.65 2.80
N VAL A 14 -19.27 -0.42 3.95
CA VAL A 14 -18.60 -0.12 5.21
C VAL A 14 -18.46 -1.40 6.02
N ILE A 15 -17.24 -1.82 6.30
CA ILE A 15 -16.85 -2.99 7.09
C ILE A 15 -16.43 -2.49 8.48
N THR A 16 -17.16 -2.88 9.51
CA THR A 16 -17.00 -2.34 10.87
C THR A 16 -16.21 -3.25 11.81
N THR A 17 -15.63 -4.33 11.28
CA THR A 17 -14.77 -5.25 12.03
C THR A 17 -13.71 -5.85 11.11
N PRO A 18 -12.46 -5.99 11.56
CA PRO A 18 -11.41 -6.58 10.72
C PRO A 18 -11.56 -8.11 10.62
N LYS A 19 -12.36 -8.72 11.49
CA LYS A 19 -12.58 -10.17 11.61
C LYS A 19 -13.80 -10.62 10.79
N THR A 20 -13.76 -10.37 9.49
CA THR A 20 -14.76 -10.88 8.54
C THR A 20 -14.64 -12.40 8.38
N PRO A 21 -15.68 -13.12 7.89
CA PRO A 21 -15.61 -14.58 7.71
C PRO A 21 -14.50 -15.03 6.74
N LEU A 22 -14.18 -14.17 5.77
CA LEU A 22 -13.07 -14.26 4.83
C LEU A 22 -12.56 -12.84 4.57
N PRO A 23 -11.31 -12.66 4.12
CA PRO A 23 -10.85 -11.37 3.63
C PRO A 23 -11.79 -10.86 2.53
N TRP A 24 -12.37 -9.68 2.73
CA TRP A 24 -13.19 -9.01 1.74
C TRP A 24 -12.31 -8.00 1.01
N ILE A 25 -12.29 -8.08 -0.32
CA ILE A 25 -11.37 -7.28 -1.14
C ILE A 25 -12.11 -6.20 -1.93
N ASN A 26 -11.34 -5.22 -2.36
CA ASN A 26 -11.66 -4.28 -3.42
C ASN A 26 -10.59 -4.34 -4.52
N TYR A 27 -10.98 -3.85 -5.70
CA TYR A 27 -10.08 -3.62 -6.82
C TYR A 27 -9.84 -2.12 -6.98
N LEU A 28 -8.57 -1.76 -7.12
CA LEU A 28 -8.14 -0.39 -7.41
C LEU A 28 -7.58 -0.36 -8.84
N GLY A 29 -7.84 0.74 -9.54
CA GLY A 29 -7.38 0.95 -10.92
C GLY A 29 -8.42 0.53 -11.96
N CYS A 30 -8.42 1.23 -13.08
CA CYS A 30 -9.38 1.05 -14.16
C CYS A 30 -8.75 1.13 -15.57
N ARG A 31 -7.42 1.12 -15.65
CA ARG A 31 -6.67 1.18 -16.92
C ARG A 31 -5.62 0.08 -16.98
N ASP A 32 -4.35 0.43 -16.77
CA ASP A 32 -3.23 -0.51 -16.92
C ASP A 32 -2.67 -0.98 -15.59
N PHE A 33 -2.74 -0.17 -14.53
CA PHE A 33 -2.26 -0.55 -13.20
C PHE A 33 -3.44 -0.96 -12.31
N PHE A 34 -3.27 -2.07 -11.60
CA PHE A 34 -4.30 -2.61 -10.74
C PHE A 34 -3.75 -3.04 -9.39
N SER A 35 -4.60 -2.94 -8.38
CA SER A 35 -4.34 -3.49 -7.06
C SER A 35 -5.52 -4.27 -6.53
N LEU A 36 -5.23 -5.39 -5.88
CA LEU A 36 -6.15 -6.02 -4.94
C LEU A 36 -5.81 -5.49 -3.55
N ILE A 37 -6.82 -5.05 -2.81
CA ILE A 37 -6.68 -4.62 -1.42
C ILE A 37 -7.79 -5.22 -0.56
N SER A 38 -7.44 -5.91 0.51
CA SER A 38 -8.40 -6.45 1.47
C SER A 38 -8.82 -5.43 2.52
N ASN A 39 -9.84 -5.76 3.30
CA ASN A 39 -10.24 -5.04 4.49
C ASN A 39 -9.16 -5.02 5.58
N THR A 40 -8.06 -5.77 5.44
CA THR A 40 -6.92 -5.71 6.36
C THR A 40 -5.61 -5.30 5.69
N CYS A 41 -5.70 -4.51 4.61
CA CYS A 41 -4.58 -4.01 3.80
C CYS A 41 -3.74 -5.10 3.10
N GLY A 42 -4.24 -6.34 3.04
CA GLY A 42 -3.63 -7.43 2.30
C GLY A 42 -3.85 -7.30 0.79
N GLY A 43 -3.13 -8.10 0.00
CA GLY A 43 -3.21 -8.11 -1.46
C GLY A 43 -1.91 -7.65 -2.14
N TYR A 44 -2.02 -7.32 -3.43
CA TYR A 44 -0.86 -6.97 -4.26
C TYR A 44 -1.22 -6.05 -5.42
N SER A 45 -0.18 -5.53 -6.08
CA SER A 45 -0.31 -4.65 -7.24
C SER A 45 0.45 -5.20 -8.46
N PHE A 46 -0.06 -4.92 -9.65
CA PHE A 46 0.53 -5.34 -10.92
C PHE A 46 0.21 -4.34 -12.04
N TYR A 47 1.04 -4.35 -13.09
CA TYR A 47 0.81 -3.55 -14.30
C TYR A 47 0.45 -4.47 -15.46
N ARG A 48 -0.78 -4.37 -15.96
CA ARG A 48 -1.42 -5.14 -17.05
C ARG A 48 -1.54 -6.64 -16.81
N ASP A 49 -0.41 -7.30 -16.57
CA ASP A 49 -0.33 -8.76 -16.45
C ASP A 49 0.00 -9.16 -15.00
N ALA A 50 -1.01 -9.70 -14.30
CA ALA A 50 -0.88 -10.15 -12.91
C ALA A 50 0.10 -11.32 -12.74
N LYS A 51 0.49 -12.01 -13.81
CA LYS A 51 1.53 -13.05 -13.80
C LYS A 51 2.90 -12.45 -14.11
N LEU A 52 3.05 -11.66 -15.18
CA LEU A 52 4.35 -11.28 -15.73
C LEU A 52 4.93 -9.97 -15.17
N LEU A 53 4.06 -9.08 -14.69
CA LEU A 53 4.38 -7.70 -14.30
C LEU A 53 3.80 -7.40 -12.91
N ARG A 54 3.96 -8.35 -11.98
CA ARG A 54 3.53 -8.20 -10.59
C ARG A 54 4.58 -7.47 -9.76
N LEU A 55 4.19 -6.37 -9.12
CA LEU A 55 5.10 -5.55 -8.33
C LEU A 55 5.30 -6.14 -6.93
N THR A 56 4.21 -6.48 -6.23
CA THR A 56 4.28 -6.92 -4.83
C THR A 56 3.85 -8.37 -4.67
N ARG A 57 4.50 -9.09 -3.74
CA ARG A 57 4.25 -10.51 -3.48
C ARG A 57 2.99 -10.70 -2.66
N TYR A 58 2.24 -11.76 -2.96
CA TYR A 58 1.11 -12.21 -2.16
C TYR A 58 1.05 -13.73 -2.10
N ARG A 59 0.79 -14.27 -0.91
CA ARG A 59 0.66 -15.71 -0.66
C ARG A 59 -0.81 -16.07 -0.56
N TYR A 60 -1.29 -16.84 -1.54
CA TYR A 60 -2.60 -17.48 -1.45
C TYR A 60 -2.52 -18.65 -0.47
N ASN A 61 -3.62 -18.90 0.25
CA ASN A 61 -3.72 -19.98 1.25
C ASN A 61 -2.65 -19.89 2.36
N ASP A 62 -2.27 -18.67 2.74
CA ASP A 62 -1.36 -18.44 3.86
C ASP A 62 -2.03 -18.74 5.21
N VAL A 63 -1.22 -18.94 6.26
CA VAL A 63 -1.70 -19.25 7.62
C VAL A 63 -1.06 -18.27 8.61
N PRO A 64 -1.81 -17.28 9.12
CA PRO A 64 -3.21 -16.95 8.81
C PRO A 64 -3.38 -16.40 7.38
N MET A 65 -4.61 -16.45 6.85
CA MET A 65 -4.92 -15.84 5.55
C MET A 65 -4.63 -14.34 5.55
N ASP A 66 -4.27 -13.83 4.36
CA ASP A 66 -4.15 -12.40 4.08
C ASP A 66 -3.02 -11.67 4.82
N ILE A 67 -1.94 -12.39 5.17
CA ILE A 67 -0.78 -11.82 5.87
C ILE A 67 0.32 -11.29 4.93
N ASN A 68 -0.03 -10.99 3.68
CA ASN A 68 0.80 -10.24 2.74
C ASN A 68 0.05 -9.01 2.22
N GLY A 69 0.56 -7.82 2.51
CA GLY A 69 -0.10 -6.57 2.21
C GLY A 69 0.82 -5.37 2.16
N LYS A 70 0.21 -4.18 2.15
CA LYS A 70 0.89 -2.91 2.34
C LYS A 70 0.66 -2.45 3.78
N TYR A 71 1.69 -2.55 4.59
CA TYR A 71 1.56 -2.36 6.03
C TYR A 71 2.17 -1.05 6.49
N PHE A 72 1.57 -0.50 7.54
CA PHE A 72 1.94 0.77 8.15
C PHE A 72 2.00 0.52 9.66
N TYR A 73 3.12 -0.03 10.12
CA TYR A 73 3.30 -0.31 11.54
C TYR A 73 3.49 1.00 12.29
N ILE A 74 2.62 1.25 13.27
CA ILE A 74 2.68 2.40 14.15
C ILE A 74 3.16 1.89 15.50
N LYS A 75 4.35 2.32 15.92
CA LYS A 75 4.94 2.03 17.22
C LYS A 75 4.71 3.21 18.16
N ASP A 76 3.85 3.02 19.15
CA ASP A 76 3.57 3.96 20.25
C ASP A 76 4.00 3.31 21.57
N GLY A 77 5.17 3.72 22.09
CA GLY A 77 5.82 3.05 23.21
C GLY A 77 6.08 1.57 22.91
N ASN A 78 5.50 0.67 23.72
CA ASN A 78 5.60 -0.79 23.52
C ASN A 78 4.47 -1.36 22.66
N THR A 79 3.48 -0.56 22.27
CA THR A 79 2.38 -1.00 21.41
C THR A 79 2.75 -0.82 19.95
N VAL A 80 2.70 -1.90 19.18
CA VAL A 80 2.78 -1.86 17.72
C VAL A 80 1.41 -2.20 17.17
N TRP A 81 0.89 -1.43 16.23
CA TRP A 81 -0.41 -1.68 15.60
C TRP A 81 -0.42 -1.24 14.14
N ASN A 82 -1.41 -1.69 13.38
CA ASN A 82 -1.59 -1.33 11.98
C ASN A 82 -3.00 -0.79 11.75
N PRO A 83 -3.20 0.17 10.83
CA PRO A 83 -4.53 0.68 10.52
C PRO A 83 -5.51 -0.39 10.04
N GLY A 84 -5.01 -1.36 9.28
CA GLY A 84 -5.76 -2.52 8.79
C GLY A 84 -5.87 -3.67 9.80
N TRP A 85 -5.51 -3.48 11.08
CA TRP A 85 -5.43 -4.52 12.12
C TRP A 85 -4.38 -5.62 11.88
N GLN A 86 -4.40 -6.29 10.73
CA GLN A 86 -3.30 -7.17 10.30
C GLN A 86 -2.07 -6.35 9.90
N PRO A 87 -0.86 -6.90 10.02
CA PRO A 87 -0.53 -8.27 10.43
C PRO A 87 -0.36 -8.45 11.93
N THR A 88 -0.23 -7.36 12.70
CA THR A 88 0.07 -7.41 14.15
C THR A 88 -1.11 -7.89 15.00
N LYS A 89 -2.33 -7.72 14.51
CA LYS A 89 -3.59 -8.12 15.17
C LYS A 89 -3.84 -7.51 16.55
N THR A 90 -3.11 -6.46 16.88
CA THR A 90 -3.30 -5.63 18.07
C THR A 90 -4.74 -5.15 18.12
N GLU A 91 -5.40 -5.32 19.27
CA GLU A 91 -6.77 -4.85 19.46
C GLU A 91 -6.82 -3.32 19.30
N LEU A 92 -7.69 -2.87 18.39
CA LEU A 92 -7.91 -1.46 18.09
C LEU A 92 -9.09 -0.93 18.89
N ASP A 93 -9.01 0.32 19.31
CA ASP A 93 -10.09 0.99 20.03
C ASP A 93 -11.24 1.35 19.06
N HIS A 94 -10.88 1.61 17.80
CA HIS A 94 -11.81 1.75 16.68
C HIS A 94 -11.22 1.14 15.40
N TYR A 95 -12.08 0.56 14.56
CA TYR A 95 -11.75 0.11 13.21
C TYR A 95 -12.95 0.27 12.29
N GLU A 96 -12.69 0.75 11.08
CA GLU A 96 -13.62 0.81 9.96
C GLU A 96 -12.81 0.69 8.65
N CYS A 97 -13.25 -0.15 7.73
CA CYS A 97 -12.79 -0.16 6.34
C CYS A 97 -13.97 0.18 5.43
N ARG A 98 -13.77 1.10 4.49
CA ARG A 98 -14.73 1.48 3.46
C ARG A 98 -14.17 1.06 2.12
N HIS A 99 -14.88 0.17 1.42
CA HIS A 99 -14.59 -0.13 0.02
C HIS A 99 -15.53 0.71 -0.85
N GLY A 100 -14.96 1.68 -1.57
CA GLY A 100 -15.66 2.49 -2.56
C GLY A 100 -15.26 2.08 -3.99
N ILE A 101 -15.77 2.81 -4.98
CA ILE A 101 -15.51 2.50 -6.38
C ILE A 101 -14.09 2.94 -6.78
N GLY A 102 -13.16 1.98 -6.83
CA GLY A 102 -11.76 2.21 -7.21
C GLY A 102 -10.85 2.73 -6.09
N TYR A 103 -11.33 2.78 -4.84
CA TYR A 103 -10.57 3.19 -3.66
C TYR A 103 -11.00 2.43 -2.41
N SER A 104 -10.12 2.39 -1.42
CA SER A 104 -10.45 1.92 -0.07
C SER A 104 -9.95 2.90 0.99
N ARG A 105 -10.71 3.04 2.08
CA ARG A 105 -10.33 3.88 3.22
C ARG A 105 -10.38 3.10 4.52
N PHE A 106 -9.35 3.21 5.35
CA PHE A 106 -9.29 2.62 6.68
C PHE A 106 -9.27 3.73 7.70
N ASN A 107 -10.19 3.71 8.66
CA ASN A 107 -10.18 4.57 9.83
C ASN A 107 -10.01 3.70 11.06
N SER A 108 -8.97 3.96 11.83
CA SER A 108 -8.63 3.15 13.00
C SER A 108 -8.07 4.02 14.11
N GLU A 109 -8.16 3.56 15.34
CA GLU A 109 -7.64 4.29 16.49
C GLU A 109 -7.05 3.33 17.51
N LYS A 110 -5.90 3.70 18.07
CA LYS A 110 -5.31 3.01 19.21
C LYS A 110 -4.63 4.00 20.15
N ASN A 111 -4.91 3.88 21.45
CA ASN A 111 -4.28 4.63 22.53
C ASN A 111 -4.34 6.16 22.34
N GLY A 112 -5.42 6.70 21.76
CA GLY A 112 -5.54 8.14 21.47
C GLY A 112 -4.70 8.61 20.27
N LEU A 113 -4.37 7.71 19.34
CA LEU A 113 -3.80 8.02 18.05
C LEU A 113 -4.68 7.44 16.95
N LYS A 114 -5.30 8.32 16.16
CA LYS A 114 -6.16 7.97 15.04
C LYS A 114 -5.36 7.90 13.74
N ALA A 115 -5.56 6.85 12.96
CA ALA A 115 -5.02 6.68 11.62
C ALA A 115 -6.15 6.65 10.58
N SER A 116 -6.06 7.51 9.55
CA SER A 116 -6.90 7.47 8.35
C SER A 116 -6.03 7.19 7.14
N LEU A 117 -6.22 6.03 6.51
CA LEU A 117 -5.48 5.58 5.33
C LEU A 117 -6.43 5.56 4.13
N LEU A 118 -6.16 6.37 3.11
CA LEU A 118 -6.83 6.33 1.81
C LEU A 118 -5.90 5.68 0.79
N THR A 119 -6.36 4.62 0.12
CA THR A 119 -5.60 3.95 -0.94
C THR A 119 -6.41 3.84 -2.23
N PHE A 120 -5.83 4.27 -3.35
CA PHE A 120 -6.44 4.22 -4.68
C PHE A 120 -5.38 4.25 -5.79
N VAL A 121 -5.81 3.95 -7.01
CA VAL A 121 -4.99 4.14 -8.23
C VAL A 121 -5.57 5.34 -8.98
N PRO A 122 -4.79 6.40 -9.25
CA PRO A 122 -5.26 7.59 -9.94
C PRO A 122 -5.55 7.28 -11.43
N MET A 123 -6.29 8.18 -12.09
CA MET A 123 -6.80 7.93 -13.46
C MET A 123 -5.71 7.78 -14.53
N ASP A 124 -4.63 8.55 -14.43
CA ASP A 124 -3.66 8.74 -15.52
C ASP A 124 -2.25 8.24 -15.18
N ASP A 125 -2.09 7.45 -14.12
CA ASP A 125 -0.78 6.97 -13.69
C ASP A 125 -0.74 5.51 -13.27
N ALA A 126 0.39 4.88 -13.57
CA ALA A 126 0.67 3.49 -13.23
C ALA A 126 1.22 3.35 -11.79
N CYS A 127 0.47 3.86 -10.82
CA CYS A 127 0.83 3.77 -9.41
C CYS A 127 -0.36 3.58 -8.47
N GLU A 128 -0.11 3.01 -7.31
CA GLU A 128 -1.01 3.09 -6.16
C GLU A 128 -0.56 4.24 -5.25
N LEU A 129 -1.51 5.10 -4.89
CA LEU A 129 -1.35 6.14 -3.88
C LEU A 129 -1.91 5.65 -2.55
N SER A 130 -1.17 5.88 -1.47
CA SER A 130 -1.62 5.66 -0.10
C SER A 130 -1.36 6.91 0.73
N GLN A 131 -2.42 7.65 1.10
CA GLN A 131 -2.33 8.79 2.00
C GLN A 131 -2.67 8.33 3.42
N LEU A 132 -1.70 8.42 4.33
CA LEU A 132 -1.86 8.11 5.74
C LEU A 132 -1.84 9.40 6.57
N ARG A 133 -2.95 9.69 7.24
CA ARG A 133 -3.08 10.78 8.21
C ARG A 133 -3.07 10.21 9.63
N LEU A 134 -2.14 10.67 10.45
CA LEU A 134 -2.05 10.34 11.88
C LEU A 134 -2.44 11.56 12.70
N THR A 135 -3.45 11.42 13.58
CA THR A 135 -3.98 12.49 14.41
C THR A 135 -3.90 12.10 15.88
N ASN A 136 -3.21 12.90 16.69
CA ASN A 136 -3.20 12.72 18.14
C ASN A 136 -4.53 13.20 18.74
N THR A 137 -5.37 12.26 19.14
CA THR A 137 -6.68 12.51 19.76
C THR A 137 -6.63 12.55 21.29
N SER A 138 -5.45 12.32 21.87
CA SER A 138 -5.21 12.44 23.32
C SER A 138 -4.96 13.89 23.76
N ASP A 139 -4.90 14.09 25.07
CA ASP A 139 -4.63 15.37 25.74
C ASP A 139 -3.14 15.62 26.01
N SER A 140 -2.27 14.68 25.64
CA SER A 140 -0.82 14.74 25.85
C SER A 140 -0.04 14.59 24.54
N GLU A 141 1.20 15.06 24.53
CA GLU A 141 2.09 14.90 23.39
C GLU A 141 2.39 13.42 23.15
N LYS A 142 2.38 12.99 21.88
CA LYS A 142 2.70 11.62 21.47
C LYS A 142 3.94 11.58 20.59
N THR A 143 4.89 10.74 20.94
CA THR A 143 6.04 10.42 20.08
C THR A 143 5.91 8.99 19.58
N VAL A 144 5.87 8.83 18.27
CA VAL A 144 5.65 7.53 17.62
C VAL A 144 6.61 7.33 16.44
N SER A 145 6.81 6.06 16.08
CA SER A 145 7.53 5.68 14.87
C SER A 145 6.59 4.98 13.90
N LEU A 146 6.57 5.43 12.66
CA LEU A 146 5.87 4.81 11.54
C LEU A 146 6.86 4.00 10.71
N PHE A 147 6.51 2.75 10.41
CA PHE A 147 7.22 1.90 9.46
C PHE A 147 6.29 1.49 8.32
N SER A 148 6.55 1.96 7.10
CA SER A 148 5.86 1.43 5.92
C SER A 148 6.51 0.13 5.47
N TYR A 149 5.75 -0.81 4.88
CA TYR A 149 6.29 -2.07 4.38
C TYR A 149 5.54 -2.56 3.15
N VAL A 150 6.29 -2.90 2.11
CA VAL A 150 5.83 -3.73 0.98
C VAL A 150 6.85 -4.83 0.70
N GLU A 151 6.37 -6.02 0.35
CA GLU A 151 7.22 -7.14 -0.09
C GLU A 151 7.21 -7.21 -1.62
N TRP A 152 8.39 -7.12 -2.25
CA TRP A 152 8.49 -7.16 -3.70
C TRP A 152 8.27 -8.58 -4.24
N CYS A 153 7.48 -8.69 -5.31
CA CYS A 153 7.46 -9.86 -6.19
C CYS A 153 8.58 -9.70 -7.22
N LEU A 154 9.19 -10.79 -7.64
CA LEU A 154 10.21 -10.79 -8.69
C LEU A 154 9.57 -10.79 -10.10
N TRP A 155 8.57 -9.92 -10.30
CA TRP A 155 7.81 -9.69 -11.53
C TRP A 155 6.99 -10.88 -12.04
N ASN A 156 7.66 -11.94 -12.52
CA ASN A 156 6.99 -13.16 -12.94
C ASN A 156 6.59 -13.97 -11.70
N ALA A 157 5.33 -13.89 -11.30
CA ALA A 157 4.81 -14.52 -10.09
C ALA A 157 4.91 -16.06 -10.09
N ASP A 158 4.96 -16.68 -11.27
CA ASP A 158 5.17 -18.13 -11.38
C ASP A 158 6.63 -18.50 -11.08
N ASP A 159 7.59 -17.73 -11.59
CA ASP A 159 9.02 -17.91 -11.25
C ASP A 159 9.27 -17.59 -9.77
N ASP A 160 8.74 -16.46 -9.29
CA ASP A 160 8.84 -15.96 -7.91
C ASP A 160 8.54 -17.03 -6.86
N SER A 161 7.56 -17.89 -7.14
CA SER A 161 7.06 -18.91 -6.22
C SER A 161 7.64 -20.31 -6.43
N ARG A 162 8.55 -20.51 -7.40
CA ARG A 162 9.02 -21.85 -7.79
C ARG A 162 10.54 -21.94 -7.98
N ASN A 163 11.19 -20.92 -8.52
CA ASN A 163 12.55 -21.02 -9.04
C ASN A 163 13.61 -20.45 -8.09
N PHE A 164 13.50 -20.78 -6.80
CA PHE A 164 14.34 -20.24 -5.73
C PHE A 164 15.84 -20.46 -5.95
N GLN A 165 16.20 -21.55 -6.65
CA GLN A 165 17.58 -21.87 -7.00
C GLN A 165 18.27 -20.73 -7.75
N ARG A 166 17.55 -20.06 -8.66
CA ARG A 166 18.04 -18.89 -9.39
C ARG A 166 17.68 -17.61 -8.65
N ASN A 167 16.40 -17.42 -8.35
CA ASN A 167 15.87 -16.08 -8.08
C ASN A 167 16.28 -15.51 -6.70
N PHE A 168 16.69 -16.36 -5.74
CA PHE A 168 17.37 -15.92 -4.51
C PHE A 168 18.75 -15.28 -4.75
N SER A 169 19.26 -15.27 -5.97
CA SER A 169 20.51 -14.60 -6.34
C SER A 169 20.31 -13.42 -7.29
N THR A 170 19.06 -12.95 -7.49
CA THR A 170 18.72 -11.94 -8.51
C THR A 170 18.15 -10.63 -7.96
N GLY A 171 17.67 -10.63 -6.71
CA GLY A 171 17.11 -9.45 -6.06
C GLY A 171 18.07 -8.26 -6.07
N GLU A 172 17.66 -7.14 -6.68
CA GLU A 172 18.47 -5.92 -6.75
C GLU A 172 17.62 -4.67 -6.49
N VAL A 173 18.19 -3.71 -5.76
CA VAL A 173 17.54 -2.46 -5.38
C VAL A 173 18.46 -1.26 -5.53
N GLU A 174 17.89 -0.06 -5.58
CA GLU A 174 18.58 1.21 -5.33
C GLU A 174 17.79 2.00 -4.28
N VAL A 175 18.47 2.84 -3.49
CA VAL A 175 17.83 3.73 -2.52
C VAL A 175 18.41 5.13 -2.71
N VAL A 176 17.54 6.12 -2.86
CA VAL A 176 17.89 7.55 -2.92
C VAL A 176 16.91 8.30 -2.03
N ASP A 177 17.43 8.97 -0.99
CA ASP A 177 16.63 9.69 0.00
C ASP A 177 15.47 8.84 0.58
N SER A 178 14.22 9.22 0.28
CA SER A 178 13.00 8.53 0.71
C SER A 178 12.38 7.65 -0.38
N THR A 179 13.17 7.26 -1.38
CA THR A 179 12.72 6.49 -2.54
C THR A 179 13.51 5.20 -2.67
N ILE A 180 12.81 4.07 -2.66
CA ILE A 180 13.36 2.72 -2.83
C ILE A 180 12.92 2.20 -4.19
N PHE A 181 13.88 1.72 -4.97
CA PHE A 181 13.66 1.17 -6.31
C PHE A 181 13.92 -0.34 -6.29
N HIS A 182 12.97 -1.13 -6.79
CA HIS A 182 13.16 -2.55 -7.03
C HIS A 182 13.46 -2.78 -8.51
N LYS A 183 14.69 -3.22 -8.80
CA LYS A 183 15.26 -3.31 -10.15
C LYS A 183 15.73 -4.72 -10.51
N THR A 184 15.19 -5.74 -9.86
CA THR A 184 15.50 -7.15 -10.17
C THR A 184 15.33 -7.41 -11.66
N GLU A 185 16.36 -8.00 -12.28
CA GLU A 185 16.46 -8.28 -13.73
C GLU A 185 16.43 -7.04 -14.66
N TYR A 186 16.51 -5.81 -14.13
CA TYR A 186 16.64 -4.60 -14.96
C TYR A 186 18.00 -4.52 -15.68
N ARG A 187 19.05 -5.10 -15.09
CA ARG A 187 20.37 -5.24 -15.73
C ARG A 187 20.37 -6.07 -17.01
N GLU A 188 19.32 -6.87 -17.22
CA GLU A 188 19.18 -7.77 -18.36
C GLU A 188 18.03 -7.31 -19.26
N ARG A 189 17.01 -8.16 -19.42
CA ARG A 189 15.94 -8.05 -20.41
C ARG A 189 14.82 -7.08 -20.01
N ARG A 190 14.71 -6.70 -18.73
CA ARG A 190 13.64 -5.80 -18.29
C ARG A 190 14.00 -4.37 -18.60
N ASN A 191 13.07 -3.64 -19.16
CA ASN A 191 13.11 -2.19 -19.35
C ASN A 191 12.29 -1.45 -18.29
N HIS A 192 11.82 -2.16 -17.26
CA HIS A 192 10.94 -1.64 -16.21
C HIS A 192 11.44 -1.96 -14.80
N TYR A 193 11.10 -1.08 -13.86
CA TYR A 193 11.37 -1.23 -12.44
C TYR A 193 10.18 -0.71 -11.61
N ALA A 194 10.15 -1.04 -10.31
CA ALA A 194 9.16 -0.52 -9.38
C ALA A 194 9.78 0.53 -8.46
N VAL A 195 8.96 1.48 -8.01
CA VAL A 195 9.34 2.52 -7.06
C VAL A 195 8.40 2.51 -5.86
N TYR A 196 8.93 2.62 -4.64
CA TYR A 196 8.17 2.90 -3.44
C TYR A 196 8.77 4.12 -2.74
N SER A 197 7.98 5.18 -2.56
CA SER A 197 8.47 6.44 -2.01
C SER A 197 7.48 7.03 -1.02
N VAL A 198 7.97 7.90 -0.14
CA VAL A 198 7.15 8.77 0.71
C VAL A 198 7.55 10.23 0.56
N ASN A 199 6.57 11.15 0.59
CA ASN A 199 6.75 12.60 0.46
C ASN A 199 7.37 13.29 1.71
N SER A 200 8.06 12.54 2.56
CA SER A 200 8.71 13.03 3.77
C SER A 200 10.14 12.53 3.83
N LYS A 201 11.00 13.28 4.52
CA LYS A 201 12.29 12.74 4.97
C LYS A 201 12.04 11.51 5.85
N ILE A 202 12.89 10.51 5.70
CA ILE A 202 12.88 9.27 6.49
C ILE A 202 14.04 9.28 7.49
N ASP A 203 13.87 8.58 8.60
CA ASP A 203 14.89 8.36 9.63
C ASP A 203 15.69 7.08 9.39
N GLY A 204 15.17 6.19 8.56
CA GLY A 204 15.83 4.94 8.20
C GLY A 204 15.05 4.17 7.14
N PHE A 205 15.67 3.14 6.58
CA PHE A 205 15.05 2.25 5.62
C PHE A 205 15.56 0.83 5.79
N ASP A 206 14.83 -0.12 5.20
CA ASP A 206 15.29 -1.48 4.97
C ASP A 206 14.81 -1.97 3.62
N THR A 207 15.65 -2.76 2.95
CA THR A 207 15.29 -3.40 1.68
C THR A 207 15.47 -4.91 1.69
N SER A 208 16.05 -5.49 2.75
CA SER A 208 16.11 -6.94 2.97
C SER A 208 14.98 -7.41 3.89
N ARG A 209 14.15 -8.36 3.43
CA ARG A 209 13.07 -8.92 4.25
C ARG A 209 13.58 -9.55 5.53
N GLU A 210 14.70 -10.27 5.46
CA GLU A 210 15.29 -10.95 6.60
C GLU A 210 15.83 -9.95 7.63
N ALA A 211 16.46 -8.87 7.19
CA ALA A 211 16.93 -7.82 8.10
C ALA A 211 15.75 -7.09 8.79
N PHE A 212 14.66 -6.85 8.06
CA PHE A 212 13.47 -6.19 8.61
C PHE A 212 12.68 -7.08 9.57
N LEU A 213 12.34 -8.30 9.14
CA LEU A 213 11.53 -9.22 9.93
C LEU A 213 12.32 -9.84 11.08
N GLY A 214 13.60 -10.16 10.85
CA GLY A 214 14.44 -10.96 11.74
C GLY A 214 14.27 -12.47 11.50
N ALA A 215 15.29 -13.23 11.90
CA ALA A 215 15.27 -14.68 11.76
C ALA A 215 14.09 -15.30 12.55
N TYR A 216 13.41 -16.28 11.94
CA TYR A 216 12.27 -17.01 12.52
C TYR A 216 11.03 -16.17 12.85
N ARG A 217 10.93 -14.95 12.31
CA ARG A 217 9.80 -14.04 12.52
C ARG A 217 8.98 -13.85 11.25
N GLY A 218 7.76 -13.35 11.42
CA GLY A 218 6.84 -13.01 10.34
C GLY A 218 6.44 -11.54 10.35
N ALA A 219 5.61 -11.14 9.38
CA ALA A 219 5.09 -9.77 9.29
C ALA A 219 4.30 -9.34 10.55
N ALA A 220 3.80 -10.27 11.35
CA ALA A 220 3.12 -9.94 12.61
C ALA A 220 4.05 -9.36 13.69
N GLU A 221 5.35 -9.65 13.64
CA GLU A 221 6.32 -9.30 14.70
C GLU A 221 7.71 -8.92 14.17
N PRO A 222 7.83 -7.93 13.25
CA PRO A 222 9.12 -7.57 12.67
C PRO A 222 10.10 -7.06 13.73
N GLU A 223 11.30 -7.64 13.76
CA GLU A 223 12.33 -7.30 14.75
C GLU A 223 12.72 -5.81 14.68
N VAL A 224 12.78 -5.22 13.48
CA VAL A 224 13.08 -3.79 13.29
C VAL A 224 12.02 -2.89 13.94
N VAL A 225 10.74 -3.26 13.82
CA VAL A 225 9.63 -2.48 14.39
C VAL A 225 9.64 -2.61 15.92
N GLU A 226 9.89 -3.81 16.45
CA GLU A 226 10.05 -4.03 17.89
C GLU A 226 11.18 -3.18 18.46
N LYS A 227 12.36 -3.22 17.82
CA LYS A 227 13.54 -2.43 18.22
C LYS A 227 13.40 -0.93 17.97
N GLY A 228 12.44 -0.53 17.13
CA GLY A 228 12.18 0.87 16.80
C GLY A 228 13.24 1.53 15.90
N LYS A 229 14.03 0.74 15.18
CA LYS A 229 15.13 1.27 14.35
C LYS A 229 15.43 0.38 13.14
N CYS A 230 15.26 0.93 11.95
CA CYS A 230 15.69 0.34 10.69
C CYS A 230 17.20 0.09 10.66
N THR A 231 17.62 -0.94 9.93
CA THR A 231 19.03 -1.36 9.88
C THR A 231 19.82 -0.68 8.77
N GLY A 232 19.15 -0.06 7.80
CA GLY A 232 19.78 0.46 6.59
C GLY A 232 20.14 -0.65 5.60
N SER A 233 19.44 -1.79 5.64
CA SER A 233 19.79 -2.94 4.82
C SER A 233 19.62 -2.66 3.32
N ILE A 234 20.60 -3.13 2.54
CA ILE A 234 20.58 -3.15 1.08
C ILE A 234 20.45 -4.61 0.62
N ALA A 235 19.36 -4.95 -0.05
CA ALA A 235 19.14 -6.29 -0.57
C ALA A 235 20.12 -6.65 -1.70
N SER A 236 20.60 -7.88 -1.66
CA SER A 236 21.37 -8.53 -2.71
C SER A 236 20.92 -9.99 -2.76
N GLY A 237 20.10 -10.32 -3.75
CA GLY A 237 19.38 -11.59 -3.80
C GLY A 237 18.22 -11.66 -2.80
N TRP A 238 17.93 -12.88 -2.34
CA TRP A 238 16.89 -13.24 -1.39
C TRP A 238 15.54 -12.58 -1.70
N GLN A 239 14.90 -11.95 -0.72
CA GLN A 239 13.59 -11.33 -0.87
C GLN A 239 13.69 -9.82 -0.59
N PRO A 240 13.71 -9.00 -1.65
CA PRO A 240 13.64 -7.56 -1.50
C PRO A 240 12.31 -7.12 -0.87
N VAL A 241 12.38 -6.08 -0.05
CA VAL A 241 11.26 -5.30 0.49
C VAL A 241 11.52 -3.81 0.27
N ALA A 242 10.53 -2.96 0.55
CA ALA A 242 10.78 -1.54 0.73
C ALA A 242 10.14 -1.08 2.04
N VAL A 243 10.99 -0.61 2.95
CA VAL A 243 10.63 -0.13 4.27
C VAL A 243 11.17 1.26 4.48
N HIS A 244 10.32 2.14 5.00
CA HIS A 244 10.71 3.47 5.47
C HIS A 244 10.40 3.56 6.96
N GLN A 245 11.28 4.19 7.74
CA GLN A 245 11.01 4.61 9.11
C GLN A 245 10.85 6.13 9.16
N ILE A 246 9.81 6.60 9.84
CA ILE A 246 9.59 8.02 10.13
C ILE A 246 9.26 8.17 11.62
N ASN A 247 10.06 8.92 12.35
CA ASN A 247 9.84 9.28 13.73
C ASN A 247 9.16 10.64 13.79
N MET A 248 8.14 10.76 14.64
CA MET A 248 7.38 12.00 14.74
C MET A 248 6.88 12.24 16.15
N THR A 249 6.72 13.51 16.48
CA THR A 249 6.06 13.98 17.69
C THR A 249 4.85 14.81 17.30
N LEU A 250 3.70 14.50 17.89
CA LEU A 250 2.40 15.10 17.63
C LEU A 250 1.88 15.76 18.91
N LYS A 251 1.61 17.06 18.88
CA LYS A 251 0.88 17.75 19.95
C LYS A 251 -0.58 17.27 20.03
N PRO A 252 -1.28 17.49 21.17
CA PRO A 252 -2.72 17.24 21.25
C PRO A 252 -3.47 17.91 20.09
N GLY A 253 -4.27 17.13 19.36
CA GLY A 253 -5.02 17.57 18.18
C GLY A 253 -4.20 17.75 16.89
N GLU A 254 -2.87 17.58 16.91
CA GLU A 254 -2.04 17.68 15.71
C GLU A 254 -2.28 16.50 14.76
N THR A 255 -2.37 16.80 13.46
CA THR A 255 -2.39 15.81 12.39
C THR A 255 -1.14 15.94 11.53
N ARG A 256 -0.48 14.82 11.22
CA ARG A 256 0.53 14.72 10.15
C ARG A 256 0.03 13.81 9.04
N SER A 257 0.27 14.20 7.79
CA SER A 257 -0.04 13.41 6.60
C SER A 257 1.22 12.93 5.90
N PHE A 258 1.17 11.71 5.35
CA PHE A 258 2.21 11.09 4.55
C PHE A 258 1.58 10.53 3.28
N VAL A 259 2.18 10.82 2.13
CA VAL A 259 1.77 10.30 0.83
C VAL A 259 2.80 9.29 0.36
N PHE A 260 2.38 8.03 0.26
CA PHE A 260 3.17 6.93 -0.25
C PHE A 260 2.77 6.63 -1.69
N VAL A 261 3.75 6.38 -2.55
CA VAL A 261 3.54 6.04 -3.96
C VAL A 261 4.23 4.71 -4.26
N LEU A 262 3.45 3.73 -4.74
CA LEU A 262 3.93 2.45 -5.28
C LEU A 262 3.74 2.46 -6.80
N GLY A 263 4.81 2.69 -7.56
CA GLY A 263 4.75 2.93 -9.00
C GLY A 263 5.43 1.86 -9.85
N TYR A 264 4.92 1.67 -11.05
CA TYR A 264 5.58 0.97 -12.16
C TYR A 264 6.20 2.00 -13.10
N ILE A 265 7.46 1.81 -13.46
CA ILE A 265 8.18 2.69 -14.38
C ILE A 265 8.81 1.87 -15.49
N GLU A 266 8.69 2.34 -16.72
CA GLU A 266 9.28 1.74 -17.90
C GLU A 266 10.09 2.78 -18.67
N ASN A 267 11.36 2.47 -18.93
CA ASN A 267 12.25 3.27 -19.76
C ASN A 267 12.36 2.64 -21.16
N GLU A 268 12.69 3.46 -22.14
CA GLU A 268 13.06 2.94 -23.46
C GLU A 268 14.40 2.19 -23.33
N GLU A 269 14.65 1.18 -24.18
CA GLU A 269 15.85 0.33 -24.08
C GLU A 269 17.16 1.16 -24.09
N ASP A 270 17.22 2.18 -24.95
CA ASP A 270 18.37 3.08 -25.09
C ASP A 270 18.49 4.13 -23.97
N ASP A 271 17.46 4.28 -23.13
CA ASP A 271 17.40 5.27 -22.04
C ASP A 271 17.31 4.60 -20.65
N LYS A 272 17.73 3.33 -20.55
CA LYS A 272 17.62 2.56 -19.31
C LYS A 272 18.49 3.08 -18.16
N TRP A 273 19.63 3.70 -18.47
CA TRP A 273 20.71 3.94 -17.51
C TRP A 273 21.06 5.42 -17.42
N GLU A 274 21.11 5.95 -16.19
CA GLU A 274 21.68 7.28 -15.93
C GLU A 274 23.21 7.23 -16.02
N SER A 275 23.79 6.16 -15.49
CA SER A 275 25.19 5.78 -15.62
C SER A 275 25.33 4.26 -15.45
N TYR A 276 26.53 3.71 -15.64
CA TYR A 276 26.74 2.26 -15.59
C TYR A 276 26.23 1.64 -14.27
N GLY A 277 25.22 0.77 -14.37
CA GLY A 277 24.61 0.09 -13.22
C GLY A 277 23.59 0.91 -12.41
N VAL A 278 23.37 2.18 -12.76
CA VAL A 278 22.44 3.10 -12.10
C VAL A 278 21.25 3.36 -13.01
N ILE A 279 20.05 2.95 -12.58
CA ILE A 279 18.82 3.10 -13.40
C ILE A 279 18.53 4.59 -13.67
N ASN A 280 18.00 4.89 -14.86
CA ASN A 280 17.46 6.21 -15.15
C ASN A 280 16.14 6.44 -14.39
N LYS A 281 16.16 7.40 -13.46
CA LYS A 281 15.06 7.69 -12.53
C LYS A 281 14.15 8.82 -12.98
N LYS A 282 14.40 9.43 -14.14
CA LYS A 282 13.67 10.63 -14.61
C LYS A 282 12.15 10.42 -14.65
N LYS A 283 11.69 9.30 -15.22
CA LYS A 283 10.25 8.97 -15.27
C LYS A 283 9.67 8.71 -13.88
N ALA A 284 10.43 8.10 -12.96
CA ALA A 284 10.01 7.93 -11.57
C ALA A 284 9.82 9.27 -10.87
N TYR A 285 10.81 10.17 -10.93
CA TYR A 285 10.71 11.48 -10.28
C TYR A 285 9.58 12.32 -10.88
N ALA A 286 9.36 12.27 -12.19
CA ALA A 286 8.21 12.93 -12.81
C ALA A 286 6.86 12.42 -12.27
N MET A 287 6.73 11.12 -11.99
CA MET A 287 5.55 10.54 -11.34
C MET A 287 5.41 10.99 -9.89
N LEU A 288 6.49 10.89 -9.09
CA LEU A 288 6.48 11.31 -7.70
C LEU A 288 6.18 12.82 -7.55
N ASP A 289 6.63 13.64 -8.49
CA ASP A 289 6.39 15.09 -8.53
C ASP A 289 4.91 15.46 -8.66
N ARG A 290 4.05 14.57 -9.18
CA ARG A 290 2.61 14.80 -9.30
C ARG A 290 1.83 14.59 -8.00
N TYR A 291 2.45 13.97 -6.99
CA TYR A 291 1.79 13.51 -5.76
C TYR A 291 2.59 13.87 -4.50
N LYS A 292 3.02 15.14 -4.39
CA LYS A 292 3.86 15.62 -3.28
C LYS A 292 3.05 16.09 -2.08
N THR A 293 1.80 16.48 -2.29
CA THR A 293 0.98 17.18 -1.29
C THR A 293 -0.36 16.49 -1.06
N ASP A 294 -1.03 16.86 0.03
CA ASP A 294 -2.39 16.39 0.29
C ASP A 294 -3.38 16.90 -0.76
N GLU A 295 -3.15 18.11 -1.29
CA GLU A 295 -3.92 18.73 -2.35
C GLU A 295 -3.79 17.95 -3.68
N ASP A 296 -2.60 17.44 -3.99
CA ASP A 296 -2.38 16.60 -5.16
C ASP A 296 -3.18 15.29 -5.08
N VAL A 297 -3.19 14.67 -3.90
CA VAL A 297 -3.96 13.45 -3.63
C VAL A 297 -5.46 13.74 -3.73
N GLU A 298 -5.96 14.82 -3.13
CA GLU A 298 -7.38 15.17 -3.19
C GLU A 298 -7.82 15.47 -4.63
N ARG A 299 -6.99 16.18 -5.41
CA ARG A 299 -7.24 16.41 -6.83
C ARG A 299 -7.37 15.10 -7.60
N ALA A 300 -6.39 14.20 -7.48
CA ALA A 300 -6.40 12.91 -8.15
C ALA A 300 -7.58 12.01 -7.70
N PHE A 301 -7.93 12.07 -6.42
CA PHE A 301 -9.08 11.34 -5.87
C PHE A 301 -10.41 11.90 -6.39
N SER A 302 -10.53 13.22 -6.53
CA SER A 302 -11.69 13.89 -7.12
C SER A 302 -11.87 13.54 -8.60
N GLU A 303 -10.77 13.48 -9.36
CA GLU A 303 -10.76 13.02 -10.76
C GLU A 303 -11.28 11.58 -10.89
N LEU A 304 -10.81 10.67 -10.02
CA LEU A 304 -11.30 9.28 -9.94
C LEU A 304 -12.81 9.21 -9.63
N LYS A 305 -13.28 9.96 -8.62
CA LYS A 305 -14.71 10.03 -8.27
C LYS A 305 -15.55 10.56 -9.42
N THR A 306 -15.04 11.58 -10.13
CA THR A 306 -15.70 12.18 -11.29
C THR A 306 -15.84 11.18 -12.43
N TYR A 307 -14.77 10.44 -12.74
CA TYR A 307 -14.78 9.38 -13.74
C TYR A 307 -15.86 8.32 -13.45
N TRP A 308 -15.86 7.75 -12.24
CA TRP A 308 -16.85 6.73 -11.88
C TRP A 308 -18.27 7.26 -11.82
N SER A 309 -18.45 8.51 -11.35
CA SER A 309 -19.76 9.16 -11.37
C SER A 309 -20.29 9.30 -12.80
N GLY A 310 -19.44 9.73 -13.73
CA GLY A 310 -19.78 9.81 -15.15
C GLY A 310 -20.08 8.45 -15.76
N LEU A 311 -19.29 7.41 -15.46
CA LEU A 311 -19.48 6.07 -16.00
C LEU A 311 -20.80 5.44 -15.52
N LEU A 312 -21.06 5.46 -14.21
CA LEU A 312 -22.24 4.84 -13.60
C LEU A 312 -23.55 5.62 -13.86
N SER A 313 -23.46 6.88 -14.29
CA SER A 313 -24.64 7.70 -14.62
C SER A 313 -25.41 7.25 -15.86
N ARG A 314 -24.85 6.32 -16.65
CA ARG A 314 -25.41 5.89 -17.94
C ARG A 314 -26.69 5.06 -17.80
N TYR A 315 -26.87 4.36 -16.69
CA TYR A 315 -28.07 3.60 -16.39
C TYR A 315 -28.38 3.66 -14.90
N MET A 316 -29.56 4.18 -14.55
CA MET A 316 -30.02 4.29 -13.17
C MET A 316 -31.49 3.90 -13.06
N VAL A 317 -31.84 3.23 -11.96
CA VAL A 317 -33.20 2.89 -11.56
C VAL A 317 -33.53 3.59 -10.25
N ARG A 318 -34.78 4.03 -10.13
CA ARG A 318 -35.37 4.43 -8.86
C ARG A 318 -36.61 3.59 -8.63
N SER A 319 -36.66 2.88 -7.51
CA SER A 319 -37.78 2.02 -7.16
C SER A 319 -38.16 2.17 -5.68
N SER A 320 -39.15 1.40 -5.24
CA SER A 320 -39.49 1.30 -3.82
C SER A 320 -38.57 0.34 -3.05
N ASN A 321 -37.59 -0.29 -3.72
CA ASN A 321 -36.67 -1.25 -3.13
C ASN A 321 -35.22 -0.77 -3.27
N GLU A 322 -34.71 -0.14 -2.21
CA GLU A 322 -33.33 0.35 -2.12
C GLU A 322 -32.27 -0.71 -2.44
N LYS A 323 -32.56 -2.01 -2.20
CA LYS A 323 -31.63 -3.09 -2.53
C LYS A 323 -31.50 -3.29 -4.04
N VAL A 324 -32.61 -3.16 -4.77
CA VAL A 324 -32.60 -3.21 -6.24
C VAL A 324 -31.85 -1.99 -6.76
N ASP A 325 -32.18 -0.82 -6.25
CA ASP A 325 -31.58 0.44 -6.68
C ASP A 325 -30.06 0.41 -6.48
N ARG A 326 -29.53 0.04 -5.31
CA ARG A 326 -28.07 0.00 -5.10
C ARG A 326 -27.36 -1.04 -5.96
N MET A 327 -27.98 -2.19 -6.21
CA MET A 327 -27.36 -3.23 -7.05
C MET A 327 -27.30 -2.75 -8.50
N VAL A 328 -28.38 -2.19 -9.03
CA VAL A 328 -28.42 -1.69 -10.41
C VAL A 328 -27.57 -0.43 -10.59
N ASN A 329 -27.59 0.49 -9.64
CA ASN A 329 -26.97 1.81 -9.80
C ASN A 329 -25.47 1.83 -9.45
N ILE A 330 -24.98 0.82 -8.71
CA ILE A 330 -23.61 0.84 -8.15
C ILE A 330 -22.93 -0.53 -8.30
N TRP A 331 -23.38 -1.54 -7.56
CA TRP A 331 -22.54 -2.72 -7.27
C TRP A 331 -22.47 -3.78 -8.38
N ASN A 332 -23.41 -3.78 -9.32
CA ASN A 332 -23.47 -4.76 -10.40
C ASN A 332 -22.98 -4.24 -11.77
N GLN A 333 -22.85 -2.93 -11.93
CA GLN A 333 -22.30 -2.32 -13.15
C GLN A 333 -20.79 -2.53 -13.18
#